data_AF-A0A9D6ZW23-F1
#
_entry.id   AF-A0A9D6ZW23-F1
#
_cell.length_a   1.000
_cell.length_b   1.000
_cell.length_c   1.000
_cell.angle_alpha   90.00
_cell.angle_beta   90.00
_cell.angle_gamma   90.00
#
_symmetry.space_group_name_H-M   'P 1'
#
loop_
_entity.id
_entity.type
_entity.pdbx_description
1 polymer ?
#
loop_
_entity_poly.entity_id
_entity_poly.type
_entity_poly.pdbx_seq_one_letter_code
_entity_poly.pdbx_strand_id
1 'polypeptide(L)'
;MKTKIGILTFVCIIAGSLFIWMGVGDTLYVGNDVTFVVNDTRTFHVNGSINMIESTNDNFFAIRNGESILVGKPEKKPLGSSEDSYFKAALDKAPSGTWIVEKGNGITVHILSDSTVTVAAALKNERKFIFGFLVDLATLAFWLLGLRITSK
;
A
#
# COMPACT_ATOMS: atom_id res chain seq x y z
N MET A 1 -31.59 -29.85 13.15
CA MET A 1 -30.53 -29.19 13.94
C MET A 1 -29.30 -28.85 13.08
N LYS A 2 -28.78 -29.80 12.28
CA LYS A 2 -27.62 -29.60 11.38
C LYS A 2 -27.76 -28.43 10.40
N THR A 3 -28.94 -28.20 9.83
CA THR A 3 -29.21 -27.09 8.88
C THR A 3 -29.11 -25.71 9.53
N LYS A 4 -29.55 -25.55 10.79
CA LYS A 4 -29.46 -24.28 11.52
C LYS A 4 -28.01 -23.94 11.90
N ILE A 5 -27.20 -24.94 12.22
CA ILE A 5 -25.77 -24.80 12.52
C ILE A 5 -24.97 -24.47 11.25
N GLY A 6 -25.30 -25.09 10.11
CA GLY A 6 -24.71 -24.76 8.81
C GLY A 6 -24.97 -23.30 8.39
N ILE A 7 -26.21 -22.81 8.58
CA ILE A 7 -26.54 -21.41 8.29
C ILE A 7 -25.81 -20.46 9.24
N LEU A 8 -25.77 -20.75 10.53
CA LEU A 8 -25.09 -19.90 11.52
C LEU A 8 -23.58 -19.79 11.23
N THR A 9 -22.93 -20.91 10.94
CA THR A 9 -21.49 -20.93 10.59
C THR A 9 -21.20 -20.15 9.30
N PHE A 10 -22.09 -20.25 8.30
CA PHE A 10 -21.97 -19.47 7.07
C PHE A 10 -22.10 -17.96 7.32
N VAL A 11 -23.04 -17.53 8.17
CA VAL A 11 -23.21 -16.11 8.54
C VAL A 11 -21.98 -15.60 9.29
N CYS A 12 -21.43 -16.36 10.24
CA CYS A 12 -20.20 -15.99 10.95
C CYS A 12 -19.00 -15.83 10.01
N ILE A 13 -18.92 -16.64 8.96
CA ILE A 13 -17.88 -16.56 7.93
C ILE A 13 -17.99 -15.26 7.13
N ILE A 14 -19.19 -14.93 6.65
CA ILE A 14 -19.43 -13.68 5.91
C ILE A 14 -19.10 -12.48 6.81
N ALA A 15 -19.55 -12.49 8.06
CA ALA A 15 -19.24 -11.43 9.01
C ALA A 15 -17.74 -11.29 9.26
N GLY A 16 -17.03 -12.42 9.41
CA GLY A 16 -15.58 -12.44 9.60
C GLY A 16 -14.81 -11.92 8.38
N SER A 17 -15.21 -12.30 7.17
CA SER A 17 -14.54 -11.83 5.95
C SER A 17 -14.77 -10.34 5.70
N LEU A 18 -15.98 -9.84 5.96
CA LEU A 18 -16.27 -8.40 5.95
C LEU A 18 -15.40 -7.63 6.96
N PHE A 19 -15.18 -8.19 8.15
CA PHE A 19 -14.33 -7.57 9.16
C PHE A 19 -12.85 -7.50 8.74
N ILE A 20 -12.35 -8.57 8.10
CA ILE A 20 -10.99 -8.59 7.53
C ILE A 20 -10.86 -7.55 6.40
N TRP A 21 -11.88 -7.43 5.55
CA TRP A 21 -11.95 -6.39 4.51
C TRP A 21 -11.83 -4.97 5.08
N MET A 22 -12.46 -4.70 6.23
CA MET A 22 -12.37 -3.40 6.91
C MET A 22 -11.01 -3.18 7.58
N GLY A 23 -10.29 -4.26 7.94
CA GLY A 23 -9.01 -4.21 8.64
C GLY A 23 -7.79 -3.89 7.75
N VAL A 24 -7.92 -3.99 6.42
CA VAL A 24 -6.85 -3.60 5.49
C VAL A 24 -6.81 -2.07 5.35
N GLY A 25 -6.41 -1.42 6.44
CA GLY A 25 -6.46 0.03 6.61
C GLY A 25 -5.40 0.77 5.80
N ASP A 26 -5.75 1.99 5.41
CA ASP A 26 -4.80 2.94 4.86
C ASP A 26 -3.80 3.35 5.96
N THR A 27 -2.54 3.53 5.59
CA THR A 27 -1.50 3.94 6.54
C THR A 27 -1.39 5.45 6.55
N LEU A 28 -1.53 6.07 7.73
CA LEU A 28 -1.43 7.51 7.90
C LEU A 28 -0.08 7.89 8.49
N TYR A 29 0.60 8.86 7.87
CA TYR A 29 1.81 9.48 8.37
C TYR A 29 1.56 10.98 8.58
N VAL A 30 1.95 11.51 9.73
CA VAL A 30 1.72 12.91 10.09
C VAL A 30 2.98 13.48 10.72
N GLY A 31 3.44 14.64 10.23
CA GLY A 31 4.62 15.31 10.78
C GLY A 31 5.17 16.39 9.86
N ASN A 32 6.25 17.02 10.32
CA ASN A 32 7.02 18.00 9.54
C ASN A 32 8.22 17.35 8.82
N ASP A 33 8.62 16.16 9.30
CA ASP A 33 9.59 15.27 8.66
C ASP A 33 8.93 13.89 8.59
N VAL A 34 8.52 13.50 7.39
CA VAL A 34 7.79 12.27 7.13
C VAL A 34 8.58 11.43 6.14
N THR A 35 9.04 10.27 6.60
CA THR A 35 9.73 9.27 5.79
C THR A 35 8.89 8.00 5.75
N PHE A 36 8.61 7.51 4.54
CA PHE A 36 7.83 6.29 4.35
C PHE A 36 8.25 5.58 3.07
N VAL A 37 8.05 4.26 3.05
CA VAL A 37 8.36 3.41 1.90
C VAL A 37 7.08 3.12 1.13
N VAL A 38 7.11 3.35 -0.18
CA VAL A 38 6.02 3.04 -1.11
C VAL A 38 6.43 2.03 -2.17
N ASN A 39 5.43 1.35 -2.70
CA ASN A 39 5.58 0.40 -3.79
C ASN A 39 4.41 0.56 -4.78
N ASP A 40 4.47 -0.20 -5.87
CA ASP A 40 3.46 -0.25 -6.91
C ASP A 40 2.07 -0.71 -6.43
N THR A 41 1.94 -1.22 -5.19
CA THR A 41 0.68 -1.69 -4.62
C THR A 41 -0.15 -0.60 -3.96
N ARG A 42 0.46 0.56 -3.68
CA ARG A 42 -0.18 1.65 -2.95
C ARG A 42 -0.22 2.94 -3.78
N THR A 43 -1.26 3.71 -3.52
CA THR A 43 -1.41 5.09 -3.93
C THR A 43 -1.25 5.93 -2.67
N PHE A 44 -0.55 7.06 -2.74
CA PHE A 44 -0.39 7.92 -1.57
C PHE A 44 -0.93 9.31 -1.83
N HIS A 45 -1.68 9.85 -0.88
CA HIS A 45 -2.25 11.17 -0.93
C HIS A 45 -1.45 12.09 0.00
N VAL A 46 -0.89 13.16 -0.55
CA VAL A 46 -0.08 14.13 0.19
C VAL A 46 -0.84 15.44 0.30
N ASN A 47 -1.14 15.84 1.54
CA ASN A 47 -1.65 17.17 1.84
C ASN A 47 -0.49 18.06 2.31
N GLY A 48 0.31 18.54 1.35
CA GLY A 48 1.54 19.30 1.56
C GLY A 48 2.44 19.32 0.32
N SER A 49 3.58 20.01 0.40
CA SER A 49 4.61 20.00 -0.65
C SER A 49 5.64 18.92 -0.38
N ILE A 50 6.00 18.14 -1.41
CA ILE A 50 7.09 17.14 -1.33
C ILE A 50 8.39 17.82 -1.73
N ASN A 51 9.43 17.66 -0.91
CA ASN A 51 10.76 18.21 -1.17
C ASN A 51 11.70 17.21 -1.85
N MET A 52 11.60 15.91 -1.51
CA MET A 52 12.57 14.93 -1.98
C MET A 52 11.99 13.52 -2.08
N ILE A 53 12.37 12.81 -3.13
CA ILE A 53 12.02 11.39 -3.29
C ILE A 53 13.27 10.66 -3.71
N GLU A 54 13.57 9.57 -3.01
CA GLU A 54 14.72 8.73 -3.32
C GLU A 54 14.34 7.26 -3.34
N SER A 55 15.11 6.48 -4.08
CA SER A 55 15.02 5.03 -4.04
C SER A 55 16.42 4.51 -3.84
N THR A 56 16.63 3.90 -2.68
CA THR A 56 17.86 3.16 -2.39
C THR A 56 17.82 1.76 -3.00
N ASN A 57 16.64 1.27 -3.37
CA ASN A 57 16.52 0.00 -4.08
C ASN A 57 16.97 0.19 -5.53
N ASP A 58 17.75 -0.76 -6.07
CA ASP A 58 18.39 -0.80 -7.41
C ASP A 58 17.47 -0.55 -8.63
N ASN A 59 16.21 -0.20 -8.40
CA ASN A 59 15.19 -0.01 -9.38
C ASN A 59 14.92 1.48 -9.62
N PHE A 60 15.08 1.87 -10.88
CA PHE A 60 14.45 3.04 -11.45
C PHE A 60 13.00 3.19 -10.95
N PHE A 61 12.62 4.40 -10.58
CA PHE A 61 11.25 4.70 -10.19
C PHE A 61 10.62 5.77 -11.07
N ALA A 62 9.31 5.64 -11.25
CA ALA A 62 8.47 6.65 -11.83
C ALA A 62 7.18 6.76 -11.01
N ILE A 63 6.87 7.96 -10.57
CA ILE A 63 5.62 8.26 -9.86
C ILE A 63 4.88 9.41 -10.55
N ARG A 64 3.57 9.41 -10.46
CA ARG A 64 2.71 10.36 -11.19
C ARG A 64 1.64 10.98 -10.30
N ASN A 65 1.40 12.27 -10.49
CA ASN A 65 0.25 13.00 -9.95
C ASN A 65 -0.38 13.81 -11.09
N GLY A 66 -1.53 13.34 -11.59
CA GLY A 66 -2.18 13.94 -12.78
C GLY A 66 -1.26 13.87 -14.00
N GLU A 67 -0.89 15.05 -14.52
CA GLU A 67 0.05 15.26 -15.62
C GLU A 67 1.52 15.36 -15.17
N SER A 68 1.76 15.54 -13.86
CA SER A 68 3.12 15.61 -13.31
C SER A 68 3.69 14.21 -13.17
N ILE A 69 4.85 13.96 -13.79
CA ILE A 69 5.59 12.70 -13.66
C ILE A 69 6.95 13.01 -13.05
N LEU A 70 7.29 12.27 -11.99
CA LEU A 70 8.59 12.32 -11.36
C LEU A 70 9.33 11.03 -11.64
N VAL A 71 10.53 11.18 -12.18
CA VAL A 71 11.37 10.06 -12.58
C VAL A 71 12.68 10.16 -11.81
N GLY A 72 13.04 9.07 -11.13
CA GLY A 72 14.31 8.98 -10.44
C GLY A 72 15.46 9.05 -11.44
N LYS A 73 16.39 9.98 -11.23
CA LYS A 73 17.65 10.05 -11.97
C LYS A 73 18.75 9.32 -11.20
N PRO A 74 19.65 8.59 -11.89
CA PRO A 74 20.77 7.95 -11.21
C PRO A 74 21.65 9.02 -10.55
N GLU A 75 22.01 8.82 -9.30
CA GLU A 75 22.84 9.73 -8.52
C GLU A 75 23.88 8.96 -7.70
N LYS A 76 24.94 9.67 -7.24
CA LYS A 76 25.96 9.05 -6.39
C LYS A 76 25.33 8.58 -5.08
N LYS A 77 25.59 7.32 -4.73
CA LYS A 77 25.09 6.74 -3.50
C LYS A 77 25.58 7.51 -2.26
N PRO A 78 24.75 7.63 -1.21
CA PRO A 78 25.19 8.14 0.08
C PRO A 78 26.30 7.26 0.66
N LEU A 79 27.22 7.87 1.43
CA LEU A 79 28.23 7.13 2.18
C LEU A 79 27.55 6.11 3.11
N GLY A 80 27.98 4.86 3.05
CA GLY A 80 27.45 3.77 3.87
C GLY A 80 26.28 2.99 3.25
N SER A 81 25.80 3.34 2.05
CA SER A 81 24.79 2.54 1.36
C SER A 81 25.39 1.22 0.83
N SER A 82 24.73 0.10 1.17
CA SER A 82 25.04 -1.25 0.69
C SER A 82 24.63 -1.49 -0.76
N GLU A 83 23.76 -0.64 -1.29
CA GLU A 83 23.13 -0.80 -2.60
C GLU A 83 24.06 -0.32 -3.73
N ASP A 84 23.93 -0.96 -4.89
CA ASP A 84 24.78 -0.71 -6.05
C ASP A 84 24.30 0.49 -6.87
N SER A 85 22.99 0.74 -6.88
CA SER A 85 22.37 1.87 -7.59
C SER A 85 21.53 2.74 -6.66
N TYR A 86 21.58 4.06 -6.89
CA TYR A 86 20.78 5.05 -6.14
C TYR A 86 20.10 5.99 -7.13
N PHE A 87 18.79 6.16 -6.98
CA PHE A 87 18.00 7.05 -7.82
C PHE A 87 17.36 8.13 -6.96
N LYS A 88 17.39 9.38 -7.44
CA LYS A 88 16.82 10.53 -6.74
C LYS A 88 16.03 11.41 -7.69
N ALA A 89 14.93 11.95 -7.17
CA ALA A 89 14.19 13.04 -7.78
C ALA A 89 14.08 14.16 -6.73
N ALA A 90 14.96 15.16 -6.84
CA ALA A 90 14.84 16.38 -6.05
C ALA A 90 13.75 17.27 -6.67
N LEU A 91 12.89 17.83 -5.82
CA LEU A 91 11.79 18.69 -6.21
C LEU A 91 11.83 19.96 -5.39
N ASP A 92 11.88 21.11 -6.08
CA ASP A 92 11.82 22.38 -5.37
C ASP A 92 10.45 22.56 -4.70
N LYS A 93 9.36 22.10 -5.34
CA LYS A 93 8.01 21.91 -4.77
C LYS A 93 7.19 20.92 -5.61
N ALA A 94 6.99 19.68 -5.16
CA ALA A 94 5.99 18.82 -5.80
C ALA A 94 4.56 19.20 -5.34
N PRO A 95 3.56 19.16 -6.23
CA PRO A 95 2.20 19.50 -5.88
C PRO A 95 1.60 18.50 -4.88
N SER A 96 0.77 19.01 -3.99
CA SER A 96 -0.13 18.20 -3.17
C SER A 96 -1.06 17.38 -4.06
N GLY A 97 -1.56 16.26 -3.54
CA GLY A 97 -2.54 15.43 -4.21
C GLY A 97 -2.18 13.96 -4.20
N THR A 98 -2.79 13.24 -5.14
CA THR A 98 -2.72 11.78 -5.19
C THR A 98 -1.60 11.34 -6.13
N TRP A 99 -0.61 10.68 -5.55
CA TRP A 99 0.55 10.15 -6.23
C TRP A 99 0.43 8.64 -6.42
N ILE A 100 0.68 8.20 -7.65
CA ILE A 100 0.62 6.80 -8.06
C ILE A 100 2.04 6.35 -8.40
N VAL A 101 2.47 5.24 -7.82
CA VAL A 101 3.70 4.57 -8.25
C VAL A 101 3.40 3.80 -9.54
N GLU A 102 4.02 4.26 -10.64
CA GLU A 102 3.93 3.65 -11.97
C GLU A 102 5.01 2.57 -12.15
N LYS A 103 6.22 2.84 -11.64
CA LYS A 103 7.35 1.89 -11.62
C LYS A 103 8.18 2.06 -10.35
N GLY A 104 8.79 0.96 -9.91
CA GLY A 104 9.66 0.89 -8.75
C GLY A 104 9.00 0.15 -7.58
N ASN A 105 9.83 -0.43 -6.72
CA ASN A 105 9.42 -1.14 -5.52
C ASN A 105 10.33 -0.73 -4.36
N GLY A 106 9.75 -0.44 -3.20
CA GLY A 106 10.50 0.00 -2.03
C GLY A 106 11.13 1.39 -2.21
N ILE A 107 10.38 2.33 -2.80
CA ILE A 107 10.81 3.73 -3.00
C ILE A 107 10.64 4.46 -1.66
N THR A 108 11.65 5.19 -1.22
CA THR A 108 11.61 5.97 0.02
C THR A 108 11.26 7.42 -0.27
N VAL A 109 10.10 7.85 0.20
CA VAL A 109 9.63 9.23 0.03
C VAL A 109 9.98 10.02 1.29
N HIS A 110 10.70 11.13 1.13
CA HIS A 110 11.07 12.04 2.21
C HIS A 110 10.37 13.39 2.05
N ILE A 111 9.46 13.68 2.96
CA ILE A 111 8.76 14.95 2.98
C ILE A 111 9.26 15.75 4.17
N LEU A 112 10.02 16.80 3.88
CA LEU A 112 10.37 17.83 4.84
C LEU A 112 9.47 19.04 4.58
N SER A 113 8.91 19.65 5.61
CA SER A 113 8.09 20.85 5.46
C SER A 113 8.17 21.71 6.71
N ASP A 114 8.09 23.03 6.52
CA ASP A 114 7.97 23.99 7.63
C ASP A 114 6.60 23.90 8.34
N SER A 115 5.67 23.15 7.75
CA SER A 115 4.29 22.95 8.23
C SER A 115 3.94 21.47 8.32
N THR A 116 2.96 21.12 9.14
CA THR A 116 2.55 19.71 9.31
C THR A 116 1.93 19.16 8.03
N VAL A 117 2.55 18.10 7.50
CA VAL A 117 2.07 17.35 6.34
C VAL A 117 1.35 16.09 6.82
N THR A 118 0.28 15.74 6.11
CA THR A 118 -0.39 14.46 6.26
C THR A 118 -0.26 13.66 4.98
N VAL A 119 0.18 12.40 5.12
CA VAL A 119 0.28 11.44 4.03
C VAL A 119 -0.61 10.25 4.33
N ALA A 120 -1.53 9.94 3.43
CA ALA A 120 -2.35 8.73 3.50
C ALA A 120 -1.90 7.76 2.39
N ALA A 121 -1.32 6.61 2.76
CA ALA A 121 -0.93 5.56 1.83
C ALA A 121 -2.00 4.46 1.79
N ALA A 122 -2.84 4.50 0.75
CA ALA A 122 -3.93 3.57 0.53
C ALA A 122 -3.53 2.45 -0.44
N LEU A 123 -4.01 1.22 -0.22
CA LEU A 123 -3.85 0.15 -1.22
C LEU A 123 -4.67 0.46 -2.47
N LYS A 124 -4.12 0.15 -3.65
CA LYS A 124 -4.86 0.23 -4.92
C LYS A 124 -6.09 -0.67 -4.85
N ASN A 125 -7.23 -0.17 -5.33
CA ASN A 125 -8.53 -0.85 -5.25
C ASN A 125 -8.47 -2.29 -5.79
N GLU A 126 -7.81 -2.51 -6.92
CA GLU A 126 -7.64 -3.84 -7.53
C GLU A 126 -7.00 -4.85 -6.57
N ARG A 127 -5.97 -4.43 -5.81
CA ARG A 127 -5.33 -5.29 -4.82
C ARG A 127 -6.22 -5.52 -3.59
N LYS A 128 -7.00 -4.52 -3.16
CA LYS A 128 -8.02 -4.69 -2.11
C LYS A 128 -9.04 -5.76 -2.53
N PHE A 129 -9.53 -5.70 -3.78
CA PHE A 129 -10.45 -6.70 -4.34
C PHE A 129 -9.85 -8.11 -4.43
N ILE A 130 -8.63 -8.27 -4.96
CA ILE A 130 -7.98 -9.58 -5.09
C ILE A 130 -7.74 -10.20 -3.72
N PHE A 131 -7.20 -9.44 -2.75
CA PHE A 131 -6.95 -9.95 -1.41
C PHE A 131 -8.25 -10.39 -0.73
N GLY A 132 -9.29 -9.56 -0.84
CA GLY A 132 -10.63 -9.87 -0.36
C GLY A 132 -11.20 -11.14 -0.96
N PHE A 133 -11.15 -11.27 -2.29
CA PHE A 133 -11.60 -12.46 -3.00
C PHE A 133 -10.87 -13.74 -2.54
N LEU A 134 -9.55 -13.66 -2.32
CA LEU A 134 -8.76 -14.80 -1.82
C LEU A 134 -9.15 -15.21 -0.40
N VAL A 135 -9.40 -14.24 0.48
CA VAL A 135 -9.89 -14.50 1.85
C VAL A 135 -11.25 -15.17 1.82
N ASP A 136 -12.18 -14.68 0.98
CA ASP A 136 -13.50 -15.28 0.82
C ASP A 136 -13.41 -16.72 0.30
N LEU A 137 -12.58 -16.95 -0.72
CA LEU A 137 -12.36 -18.28 -1.29
C LEU A 137 -11.76 -19.26 -0.27
N ALA A 138 -10.76 -18.83 0.49
CA ALA A 138 -10.15 -19.64 1.54
C ALA A 138 -11.16 -20.00 2.63
N THR A 139 -11.97 -19.02 3.05
CA THR A 139 -12.95 -19.23 4.11
C THR A 139 -14.07 -20.19 3.65
N LEU A 140 -14.51 -20.07 2.40
CA LEU A 140 -15.46 -21.03 1.79
C LEU A 140 -14.87 -22.45 1.73
N ALA A 141 -13.60 -22.59 1.33
CA ALA A 141 -12.93 -23.88 1.26
C ALA A 141 -12.84 -24.55 2.65
N PHE A 142 -12.45 -23.80 3.68
CA PHE A 142 -12.42 -24.30 5.06
C PHE A 142 -13.81 -24.75 5.54
N TRP A 143 -14.85 -23.99 5.21
CA TRP A 143 -16.22 -24.35 5.57
C TRP A 143 -16.68 -25.65 4.90
N LEU A 144 -16.44 -25.80 3.60
CA LEU A 144 -16.78 -27.01 2.85
C LEU A 144 -16.03 -28.24 3.39
N LEU A 145 -14.75 -28.08 3.77
CA LEU A 145 -13.97 -29.13 4.43
C LEU A 145 -14.58 -29.51 5.78
N GLY A 146 -14.98 -28.53 6.59
CA GLY A 146 -15.64 -28.75 7.88
C GLY A 146 -16.97 -29.51 7.74
N LEU A 147 -17.77 -29.19 6.72
CA LEU A 147 -19.00 -29.94 6.42
C LEU A 147 -18.72 -31.40 6.04
N ARG A 148 -17.66 -31.66 5.25
CA ARG A 148 -17.30 -33.02 4.84
C ARG A 148 -16.81 -33.88 6.00
N ILE A 149 -16.10 -33.28 6.96
CA ILE A 149 -15.63 -33.98 8.17
C ILE A 149 -16.81 -34.30 9.09
N THR A 150 -17.75 -33.37 9.26
CA THR A 150 -18.92 -33.53 10.16
C THR A 150 -20.06 -34.35 9.55
N SER A 151 -20.01 -34.64 8.24
CA SER A 151 -20.97 -35.50 7.55
C SER A 151 -20.62 -36.99 7.57
N LYS A 152 -19.38 -37.34 7.97
CA LYS A 152 -18.97 -38.72 8.24
C LYS A 152 -19.26 -39.07 9.69
#